data_AF-A0A920MWF7-F1
#
_entry.id   AF-A0A920MWF7-F1
#
_cell.length_a   1.000
_cell.length_b   1.000
_cell.length_c   1.000
_cell.angle_alpha   90.00
_cell.angle_beta   90.00
_cell.angle_gamma   90.00
#
_symmetry.space_group_name_H-M   'P 1'
#
loop_
_entity.id
_entity.type
_entity.pdbx_description
1 polymer ?
#
loop_
_entity_poly.entity_id
_entity_poly.type
_entity_poly.pdbx_seq_one_letter_code
_entity_poly.pdbx_strand_id
1 'polypeptide(L)'
;MKSIPKKLVLFFLFISLIISYIIFSFKDNEKLINNRSWNKGAMVSAANFHATDAAINILNKGGSATDAAIAAHLVLGLVEPYSSGLGGGGFMLNYDFKSEDLTFIDGRETAPAAAKIDMFMKEDGTVMSFLEAWPSGKAVGTPGIVALYEAAHKSYGVLPWATLFQHAINLSTNGFIVSPRFCSVHRAI
;
A
#
# COMPACT_ATOMS: atom_id res chain seq x y z
N MET A 1 -10.66 43.97 -57.23
CA MET A 1 -10.47 43.13 -56.03
C MET A 1 -9.31 42.17 -56.26
N LYS A 2 -8.22 42.23 -55.48
CA LYS A 2 -7.09 41.28 -55.60
C LYS A 2 -7.48 39.94 -54.98
N SER A 3 -7.41 38.85 -55.75
CA SER A 3 -7.75 37.51 -55.24
C SER A 3 -6.73 37.06 -54.19
N ILE A 4 -7.22 36.54 -53.06
CA ILE A 4 -6.37 35.95 -52.01
C ILE A 4 -5.58 34.77 -52.63
N PRO A 5 -4.25 34.69 -52.41
CA PRO A 5 -3.45 33.61 -52.95
C PRO A 5 -3.91 32.26 -52.41
N LYS A 6 -4.20 31.30 -53.30
CA LYS A 6 -4.70 29.95 -52.94
C LYS A 6 -3.84 29.23 -51.89
N LYS A 7 -2.52 29.45 -51.89
CA LYS A 7 -1.58 28.90 -50.90
C LYS A 7 -1.84 29.41 -49.47
N LEU A 8 -2.27 30.67 -49.33
CA LEU A 8 -2.57 31.26 -48.04
C LEU A 8 -3.90 30.71 -47.47
N VAL A 9 -4.90 30.51 -48.33
CA VAL A 9 -6.16 29.84 -47.95
C VAL A 9 -5.90 28.41 -47.48
N LEU A 10 -5.05 27.67 -48.20
CA LEU A 10 -4.69 26.29 -47.83
C LEU A 10 -3.96 26.22 -46.47
N PHE A 11 -3.08 27.18 -46.20
CA PHE A 11 -2.35 27.29 -44.94
C PHE A 11 -3.28 27.52 -43.74
N PHE A 12 -4.26 28.43 -43.86
CA PHE A 12 -5.24 28.67 -42.80
C PHE A 12 -6.19 27.49 -42.57
N LEU A 13 -6.58 26.77 -43.63
CA LEU A 13 -7.36 25.53 -43.50
C LEU A 13 -6.59 24.43 -42.76
N PHE A 14 -5.29 24.30 -43.04
CA PHE A 14 -4.43 23.33 -42.35
C PHE A 14 -4.25 23.66 -40.86
N ILE A 15 -4.02 24.94 -40.52
CA ILE A 15 -3.95 25.38 -39.12
C ILE A 15 -5.28 25.16 -38.40
N SER A 16 -6.41 25.47 -39.05
CA SER A 16 -7.75 25.25 -38.48
C SER A 16 -7.99 23.76 -38.18
N LEU A 17 -7.57 22.87 -39.08
CA LEU A 17 -7.64 21.42 -38.87
C LEU A 17 -6.80 20.95 -37.68
N ILE A 18 -5.56 21.48 -37.54
CA ILE A 18 -4.68 21.16 -36.40
C ILE A 18 -5.30 21.64 -35.09
N ILE A 19 -5.79 22.89 -35.04
CA ILE A 19 -6.42 23.45 -33.85
C ILE A 19 -7.67 22.65 -33.47
N SER A 20 -8.50 22.31 -34.45
CA SER A 20 -9.71 21.51 -34.23
C SER A 20 -9.38 20.10 -33.72
N TYR A 21 -8.33 19.46 -34.26
CA TYR A 21 -7.83 18.17 -33.76
C TYR A 21 -7.32 18.25 -32.32
N ILE A 22 -6.55 19.30 -31.98
CA ILE A 22 -6.06 19.52 -30.61
C ILE A 22 -7.24 19.72 -29.65
N ILE A 23 -8.21 20.57 -29.99
CA ILE A 23 -9.40 20.82 -29.17
C ILE A 23 -10.21 19.53 -28.96
N PHE A 24 -10.39 18.74 -30.02
CA PHE A 24 -11.11 17.46 -29.95
C PHE A 24 -10.38 16.46 -29.05
N SER A 25 -9.05 16.33 -29.18
CA SER A 25 -8.22 15.43 -28.37
C SER A 25 -8.20 15.82 -26.88
N PHE A 26 -8.16 17.11 -26.56
CA PHE A 26 -8.31 17.59 -25.18
C PHE A 26 -9.67 17.23 -24.57
N LYS A 27 -10.75 17.40 -25.35
CA LYS A 27 -12.11 17.14 -24.89
C LYS A 27 -12.38 15.65 -24.64
N ASP A 28 -11.80 14.77 -25.46
CA ASP A 28 -11.88 13.32 -25.26
C ASP A 28 -11.09 12.88 -24.01
N ASN A 29 -9.90 13.43 -23.77
CA ASN A 29 -9.13 13.14 -22.55
C ASN A 29 -9.87 13.58 -21.28
N GLU A 30 -10.46 14.79 -21.28
CA GLU A 30 -11.24 15.27 -20.14
C GLU A 30 -12.47 14.39 -19.86
N LYS A 31 -13.14 13.93 -20.93
CA LYS A 31 -14.28 13.01 -20.83
C LYS A 31 -13.86 11.63 -20.31
N LEU A 32 -12.70 11.11 -20.71
CA LEU A 32 -12.14 9.85 -20.19
C LEU A 32 -11.72 9.97 -18.72
N ILE A 33 -11.12 11.09 -18.31
CA ILE A 33 -10.79 11.35 -16.90
C ILE A 33 -12.06 11.41 -16.06
N ASN A 34 -13.09 12.13 -16.53
CA ASN A 34 -14.37 12.24 -15.83
C ASN A 34 -15.12 10.90 -15.75
N ASN A 35 -15.07 10.07 -16.80
CA ASN A 35 -15.67 8.73 -16.79
C ASN A 35 -14.90 7.70 -15.93
N ARG A 36 -13.63 7.97 -15.60
CA ARG A 36 -12.86 7.15 -14.65
C ARG A 36 -13.03 7.59 -13.19
N SER A 37 -13.71 8.72 -12.92
CA SER A 37 -13.85 9.21 -11.55
C SER A 37 -14.81 8.34 -10.74
N TRP A 38 -14.31 7.74 -9.67
CA TRP A 38 -15.08 6.93 -8.74
C TRP A 38 -15.97 7.82 -7.88
N ASN A 39 -17.30 7.70 -8.02
CA ASN A 39 -18.27 8.54 -7.31
C ASN A 39 -18.92 7.87 -6.08
N LYS A 40 -18.41 6.70 -5.66
CA LYS A 40 -18.96 5.94 -4.52
C LYS A 40 -18.20 6.15 -3.21
N GLY A 41 -17.33 7.17 -3.15
CA GLY A 41 -16.53 7.48 -1.96
C GLY A 41 -15.22 6.70 -1.91
N ALA A 42 -14.93 6.03 -0.81
CA ALA A 42 -13.75 5.18 -0.66
C ALA A 42 -14.14 3.73 -0.39
N MET A 43 -13.22 2.80 -0.64
CA MET A 43 -13.42 1.36 -0.41
C MET A 43 -12.24 0.81 0.37
N VAL A 44 -12.54 -0.09 1.31
CA VAL A 44 -11.54 -0.81 2.11
C VAL A 44 -11.91 -2.29 2.14
N SER A 45 -10.92 -3.14 1.92
CA SER A 45 -11.05 -4.59 2.10
C SER A 45 -9.85 -5.10 2.90
N ALA A 46 -10.12 -5.81 3.99
CA ALA A 46 -9.10 -6.41 4.84
C ALA A 46 -9.62 -7.73 5.43
N ALA A 47 -8.71 -8.57 5.93
CA ALA A 47 -9.04 -9.90 6.44
C ALA A 47 -9.88 -9.90 7.73
N ASN A 48 -9.94 -8.76 8.44
CA ASN A 48 -10.60 -8.62 9.72
C ASN A 48 -11.35 -7.29 9.80
N PHE A 49 -12.56 -7.30 10.36
CA PHE A 49 -13.42 -6.12 10.39
C PHE A 49 -12.82 -4.97 11.21
N HIS A 50 -12.06 -5.25 12.29
CA HIS A 50 -11.39 -4.21 13.08
C HIS A 50 -10.37 -3.43 12.24
N ALA A 51 -9.66 -4.13 11.34
CA ALA A 51 -8.71 -3.49 10.43
C ALA A 51 -9.42 -2.66 9.36
N THR A 52 -10.55 -3.15 8.84
CA THR A 52 -11.40 -2.38 7.92
C THR A 52 -11.94 -1.12 8.59
N ASP A 53 -12.42 -1.21 9.83
CA ASP A 53 -12.93 -0.07 10.61
C ASP A 53 -11.85 0.98 10.86
N ALA A 54 -10.63 0.56 11.21
CA ALA A 54 -9.49 1.45 11.38
C ALA A 54 -9.15 2.24 10.10
N ALA A 55 -9.11 1.57 8.95
CA ALA A 55 -8.88 2.23 7.66
C ALA A 55 -10.04 3.17 7.27
N ILE A 56 -11.30 2.76 7.47
CA ILE A 56 -12.46 3.62 7.23
C ILE A 56 -12.41 4.87 8.13
N ASN A 57 -12.01 4.72 9.40
CA ASN A 57 -11.84 5.84 10.32
C ASN A 57 -10.81 6.86 9.80
N ILE A 58 -9.70 6.39 9.25
CA ILE A 58 -8.66 7.24 8.66
C ILE A 58 -9.16 7.94 7.40
N LEU A 59 -9.86 7.24 6.50
CA LEU A 59 -10.45 7.83 5.31
C LEU A 59 -11.49 8.89 5.66
N ASN A 60 -12.33 8.64 6.66
CA ASN A 60 -13.33 9.62 7.14
C ASN A 60 -12.69 10.88 7.75
N LYS A 61 -11.44 10.78 8.24
CA LYS A 61 -10.65 11.93 8.70
C LYS A 61 -9.95 12.69 7.56
N GLY A 62 -10.15 12.27 6.31
CA GLY A 62 -9.50 12.86 5.13
C GLY A 62 -8.09 12.35 4.88
N GLY A 63 -7.71 11.20 5.44
CA GLY A 63 -6.43 10.55 5.13
C GLY A 63 -6.38 9.92 3.74
N SER A 64 -5.17 9.65 3.27
CA SER A 64 -4.96 8.98 1.99
C SER A 64 -5.24 7.47 2.07
N ALA A 65 -5.29 6.81 0.90
CA ALA A 65 -5.31 5.36 0.84
C ALA A 65 -4.08 4.72 1.52
N THR A 66 -2.92 5.40 1.45
CA THR A 66 -1.69 5.00 2.14
C THR A 66 -1.84 5.09 3.65
N ASP A 67 -2.37 6.21 4.18
CA ASP A 67 -2.65 6.36 5.61
C ASP A 67 -3.58 5.25 6.11
N ALA A 68 -4.64 4.97 5.35
CA ALA A 68 -5.63 3.95 5.67
C ALA A 68 -5.02 2.54 5.65
N ALA A 69 -4.18 2.22 4.66
CA ALA A 69 -3.50 0.94 4.57
C ALA A 69 -2.56 0.69 5.76
N ILE A 70 -1.81 1.72 6.19
CA ILE A 70 -0.94 1.64 7.37
C ILE A 70 -1.78 1.38 8.62
N ALA A 71 -2.86 2.13 8.84
CA ALA A 71 -3.73 1.93 10.00
C ALA A 71 -4.39 0.54 10.01
N ALA A 72 -4.86 0.04 8.87
CA ALA A 72 -5.38 -1.32 8.75
C ALA A 72 -4.32 -2.36 9.11
N HIS A 73 -3.10 -2.24 8.59
CA HIS A 73 -2.05 -3.22 8.88
C HIS A 73 -1.59 -3.18 10.35
N LEU A 74 -1.54 -2.00 10.98
CA LEU A 74 -1.27 -1.88 12.41
C LEU A 74 -2.28 -2.66 13.24
N VAL A 75 -3.56 -2.60 12.87
CA VAL A 75 -4.63 -3.37 13.52
C VAL A 75 -4.55 -4.86 13.18
N LEU A 76 -4.25 -5.24 11.93
CA LEU A 76 -4.03 -6.65 11.57
C LEU A 76 -2.93 -7.29 12.41
N GLY A 77 -1.87 -6.55 12.74
CA GLY A 77 -0.81 -7.01 13.65
C GLY A 77 -1.30 -7.39 15.05
N LEU A 78 -2.47 -6.91 15.46
CA LEU A 78 -3.10 -7.23 16.74
C LEU A 78 -4.20 -8.28 16.59
N VAL A 79 -5.08 -8.14 15.58
CA VAL A 79 -6.30 -8.94 15.44
C VAL A 79 -6.12 -10.18 14.56
N GLU A 80 -5.00 -10.27 13.83
CA GLU A 80 -4.55 -11.45 13.06
C GLU A 80 -3.03 -11.68 13.27
N PRO A 81 -2.54 -11.82 14.51
CA PRO A 81 -1.12 -11.69 14.85
C PRO A 81 -0.24 -12.84 14.32
N TYR A 82 -0.85 -13.94 13.91
CA TYR A 82 -0.19 -15.09 13.30
C TYR A 82 0.07 -14.89 11.79
N SER A 83 -0.48 -13.84 11.18
CA SER A 83 -0.39 -13.59 9.74
C SER A 83 0.59 -12.47 9.40
N SER A 84 0.49 -11.32 10.06
CA SER A 84 1.36 -10.17 9.83
C SER A 84 1.53 -9.34 11.11
N GLY A 85 2.47 -8.40 11.12
CA GLY A 85 2.65 -7.50 12.24
C GLY A 85 3.98 -6.73 12.19
N LEU A 86 4.24 -5.93 13.23
CA LEU A 86 5.41 -5.07 13.34
C LEU A 86 6.76 -5.82 13.32
N GLY A 87 6.74 -7.10 13.68
CA GLY A 87 7.94 -7.95 13.73
C GLY A 87 8.34 -8.60 12.40
N GLY A 88 7.66 -8.27 11.29
CA GLY A 88 7.94 -8.86 9.98
C GLY A 88 8.28 -7.82 8.91
N GLY A 89 7.99 -8.18 7.67
CA GLY A 89 8.14 -7.35 6.48
C GLY A 89 6.93 -7.44 5.57
N GLY A 90 7.00 -6.72 4.46
CA GLY A 90 5.92 -6.71 3.48
C GLY A 90 6.25 -5.88 2.26
N PHE A 91 5.28 -5.80 1.35
CA PHE A 91 5.37 -5.02 0.13
C PHE A 91 4.14 -4.13 0.02
N MET A 92 4.31 -2.89 -0.41
CA MET A 92 3.22 -1.98 -0.71
C MET A 92 3.29 -1.57 -2.17
N LEU A 93 2.16 -1.73 -2.87
CA LEU A 93 1.99 -1.21 -4.21
C LEU A 93 1.03 -0.02 -4.12
N ASN A 94 1.53 1.17 -4.47
CA ASN A 94 0.77 2.40 -4.38
C ASN A 94 0.66 3.04 -5.77
N TYR A 95 -0.57 3.25 -6.23
CA TYR A 95 -0.83 4.02 -7.44
C TYR A 95 -1.21 5.44 -7.04
N ASP A 96 -0.41 6.44 -7.44
CA ASP A 96 -0.79 7.84 -7.29
C ASP A 96 -1.53 8.31 -8.54
N PHE A 97 -2.81 8.63 -8.39
CA PHE A 97 -3.62 9.15 -9.48
C PHE A 97 -3.13 10.51 -9.99
N LYS A 98 -2.45 11.29 -9.14
CA LYS A 98 -2.04 12.66 -9.48
C LYS A 98 -0.83 12.67 -10.40
N SER A 99 0.16 11.81 -10.14
CA SER A 99 1.33 11.63 -11.00
C SER A 99 1.17 10.52 -12.03
N GLU A 100 0.11 9.71 -11.93
CA GLU A 100 -0.11 8.48 -12.70
C GLU A 100 0.98 7.41 -12.49
N ASP A 101 1.74 7.49 -11.40
CA ASP A 101 2.83 6.56 -11.11
C ASP A 101 2.38 5.38 -10.25
N LEU A 102 2.94 4.21 -10.58
CA LEU A 102 2.86 3.01 -9.76
C LEU A 102 4.18 2.80 -9.03
N THR A 103 4.14 2.91 -7.70
CA THR A 103 5.32 2.75 -6.84
C THR A 103 5.23 1.46 -6.05
N PHE A 104 6.30 0.67 -6.13
CA PHE A 104 6.50 -0.53 -5.32
C PHE A 104 7.48 -0.23 -4.19
N ILE A 105 7.03 -0.40 -2.95
CA ILE A 105 7.82 -0.18 -1.74
C ILE A 105 8.11 -1.54 -1.13
N ASP A 106 9.40 -1.87 -1.08
CA ASP A 106 9.91 -3.11 -0.52
C ASP A 106 10.33 -2.91 0.94
N GLY A 107 9.61 -3.58 1.85
CA GLY A 107 9.89 -3.65 3.27
C GLY A 107 10.17 -5.07 3.72
N ARG A 108 10.70 -5.92 2.83
CA ARG A 108 11.06 -7.30 3.13
C ARG A 108 12.11 -7.36 4.22
N GLU A 109 12.02 -8.38 5.07
CA GLU A 109 13.02 -8.64 6.09
C GLU A 109 14.39 -8.92 5.45
N THR A 110 15.46 -8.48 6.12
CA THR A 110 16.84 -8.73 5.68
C THR A 110 17.57 -9.60 6.68
N ALA A 111 18.45 -10.48 6.19
CA ALA A 111 19.32 -11.25 7.07
C ALA A 111 20.21 -10.29 7.89
N PRO A 112 20.34 -10.49 9.21
CA PRO A 112 21.18 -9.62 10.03
C PRO A 112 22.65 -9.73 9.60
N ALA A 113 23.45 -8.69 9.89
CA ALA A 113 24.87 -8.66 9.48
C ALA A 113 25.73 -9.83 10.00
N ALA A 114 25.29 -10.48 11.10
CA ALA A 114 25.95 -11.65 11.67
C ALA A 114 25.51 -12.98 11.04
N ALA A 115 24.57 -12.97 10.09
CA ALA A 115 24.13 -14.17 9.39
C ALA A 115 25.28 -14.80 8.60
N LYS A 116 25.33 -16.13 8.60
CA LYS A 116 26.33 -16.93 7.89
C LYS A 116 25.64 -17.92 6.98
N ILE A 117 26.32 -18.35 5.93
CA ILE A 117 25.80 -19.30 4.94
C ILE A 117 25.39 -20.66 5.56
N ASP A 118 26.03 -21.04 6.66
CA ASP A 118 25.86 -22.30 7.38
C ASP A 118 25.07 -22.15 8.69
N MET A 119 24.37 -21.03 8.90
CA MET A 119 23.71 -20.74 10.19
C MET A 119 22.59 -21.71 10.57
N PHE A 120 22.09 -22.52 9.62
CA PHE A 120 21.10 -23.59 9.85
C PHE A 120 21.72 -25.00 9.86
N MET A 121 23.04 -25.09 10.03
CA MET A 121 23.76 -26.35 10.22
C MET A 121 23.95 -26.61 11.73
N LYS A 122 23.97 -27.89 12.11
CA LYS A 122 24.37 -28.37 13.43
C LYS A 122 25.89 -28.52 13.50
N GLU A 123 26.42 -28.64 14.72
CA GLU A 123 27.87 -28.79 14.96
C GLU A 123 28.46 -30.06 14.33
N ASP A 124 27.65 -31.10 14.17
CA ASP A 124 28.03 -32.36 13.51
C ASP A 124 28.03 -32.27 11.97
N GLY A 125 27.74 -31.10 11.40
CA GLY A 125 27.68 -30.86 9.96
C GLY A 125 26.37 -31.25 9.29
N THR A 126 25.34 -31.67 10.04
CA THR A 126 24.02 -31.98 9.49
C THR A 126 23.11 -30.74 9.45
N VAL A 127 22.08 -30.76 8.60
CA VAL A 127 21.12 -29.65 8.47
C VAL A 127 20.10 -29.70 9.61
N MET A 128 19.76 -28.54 10.18
CA MET A 128 18.63 -28.42 11.11
C MET A 128 17.32 -28.83 10.41
N SER A 129 16.49 -29.60 11.08
CA SER A 129 15.12 -29.84 10.61
C SER A 129 14.31 -28.54 10.63
N PHE A 130 13.21 -28.50 9.88
CA PHE A 130 12.32 -27.34 9.87
C PHE A 130 11.84 -26.95 11.28
N LEU A 131 11.44 -27.93 12.09
CA LEU A 131 10.95 -27.69 13.45
C LEU A 131 12.04 -27.23 14.44
N GLU A 132 13.32 -27.45 14.11
CA GLU A 132 14.44 -26.90 14.87
C GLU A 132 14.78 -25.48 14.41
N ALA A 133 14.78 -25.24 13.09
CA ALA A 133 15.17 -23.96 12.51
C ALA A 133 14.09 -22.88 12.70
N TRP A 134 12.82 -23.20 12.44
CA TRP A 134 11.70 -22.25 12.38
C TRP A 134 11.45 -21.47 13.69
N PRO A 135 11.35 -22.11 14.88
CA PRO A 135 11.15 -21.37 16.13
C PRO A 135 12.43 -20.75 16.68
N SER A 136 13.60 -21.00 16.07
CA SER A 136 14.87 -20.48 16.56
C SER A 136 15.06 -19.01 16.19
N GLY A 137 15.88 -18.29 16.97
CA GLY A 137 16.27 -16.90 16.65
C GLY A 137 17.04 -16.76 15.33
N LYS A 138 17.54 -17.87 14.75
CA LYS A 138 18.22 -17.87 13.44
C LYS A 138 17.24 -17.58 12.29
N ALA A 139 15.97 -17.94 12.45
CA ALA A 139 14.94 -17.71 11.44
C ALA A 139 14.41 -16.26 11.43
N VAL A 140 14.85 -15.41 12.37
CA VAL A 140 14.39 -14.02 12.49
C VAL A 140 15.20 -13.12 11.56
N GLY A 141 14.55 -12.62 10.50
CA GLY A 141 15.06 -11.51 9.72
C GLY A 141 14.87 -10.17 10.43
N THR A 142 15.66 -9.16 10.07
CA THR A 142 15.50 -7.78 10.57
C THR A 142 14.16 -7.24 10.07
N PRO A 143 13.21 -6.88 10.96
CA PRO A 143 11.89 -6.40 10.54
C PRO A 143 11.97 -5.13 9.68
N GLY A 144 11.27 -5.13 8.54
CA GLY A 144 11.28 -4.02 7.58
C GLY A 144 9.97 -3.22 7.52
N ILE A 145 8.90 -3.71 8.14
CA ILE A 145 7.55 -3.17 7.92
C ILE A 145 7.37 -1.73 8.43
N VAL A 146 7.99 -1.36 9.56
CA VAL A 146 7.89 0.01 10.11
C VAL A 146 8.61 1.01 9.21
N ALA A 147 9.76 0.61 8.65
CA ALA A 147 10.48 1.43 7.68
C ALA A 147 9.66 1.61 6.39
N LEU A 148 8.98 0.56 5.92
CA LEU A 148 8.03 0.65 4.81
C LEU A 148 6.90 1.63 5.10
N TYR A 149 6.28 1.58 6.29
CA TYR A 149 5.24 2.53 6.66
C TYR A 149 5.75 3.96 6.64
N GLU A 150 6.92 4.21 7.22
CA GLU A 150 7.52 5.54 7.27
C GLU A 150 7.80 6.07 5.85
N ALA A 151 8.40 5.25 4.99
CA ALA A 151 8.70 5.61 3.60
C ALA A 151 7.43 5.90 2.81
N ALA A 152 6.40 5.06 2.96
CA ALA A 152 5.11 5.25 2.30
C ALA A 152 4.39 6.51 2.79
N HIS A 153 4.39 6.75 4.10
CA HIS A 153 3.76 7.93 4.71
C HIS A 153 4.47 9.23 4.34
N LYS A 154 5.81 9.25 4.30
CA LYS A 154 6.57 10.41 3.81
C LYS A 154 6.22 10.77 2.36
N SER A 155 5.96 9.77 1.51
CA SER A 155 5.67 9.97 0.10
C SER A 155 4.20 10.30 -0.19
N TYR A 156 3.27 9.64 0.50
CA TYR A 156 1.84 9.65 0.15
C TYR A 156 0.89 9.84 1.35
N GLY A 157 1.43 10.06 2.55
CA GLY A 157 0.66 10.32 3.76
C GLY A 157 0.11 11.74 3.80
N VAL A 158 -1.06 11.88 4.43
CA VAL A 158 -1.76 13.17 4.57
C VAL A 158 -1.97 13.51 6.04
N LEU A 159 -2.38 12.54 6.85
CA LEU A 159 -2.61 12.76 8.27
C LEU A 159 -1.30 12.77 9.09
N PRO A 160 -1.27 13.42 10.27
CA PRO A 160 -0.13 13.33 11.16
C PRO A 160 0.16 11.88 11.55
N TRP A 161 1.42 11.46 11.48
CA TRP A 161 1.88 10.08 11.71
C TRP A 161 1.24 9.40 12.92
N ALA A 162 1.23 10.06 14.08
CA ALA A 162 0.65 9.51 15.32
C ALA A 162 -0.84 9.14 15.20
N THR A 163 -1.59 9.84 14.34
CA THR A 163 -3.02 9.60 14.12
C THR A 163 -3.28 8.19 13.60
N LEU A 164 -2.37 7.65 12.78
CA LEU A 164 -2.51 6.34 12.13
C LEU A 164 -2.46 5.19 13.15
N PHE A 165 -1.81 5.41 14.30
CA PHE A 165 -1.57 4.39 15.32
C PHE A 165 -2.67 4.33 16.37
N GLN A 166 -3.48 5.39 16.49
CA GLN A 166 -4.38 5.55 17.63
C GLN A 166 -5.41 4.42 17.74
N HIS A 167 -5.91 3.91 16.60
CA HIS A 167 -6.89 2.82 16.62
C HIS A 167 -6.27 1.51 17.13
N ALA A 168 -5.07 1.16 16.66
CA ALA A 168 -4.35 -0.01 17.14
C ALA A 168 -3.97 0.10 18.63
N ILE A 169 -3.56 1.28 19.09
CA ILE A 169 -3.29 1.57 20.51
C ILE A 169 -4.55 1.39 21.36
N ASN A 170 -5.70 1.88 20.88
CA ASN A 170 -6.96 1.76 21.61
C ASN A 170 -7.39 0.29 21.75
N LEU A 171 -7.31 -0.48 20.66
CA LEU A 171 -7.64 -1.91 20.70
C LEU A 171 -6.66 -2.73 21.54
N SER A 172 -5.36 -2.41 21.51
CA SER A 172 -4.37 -3.12 22.33
C SER A 172 -4.51 -2.80 23.82
N THR A 173 -4.92 -1.58 24.16
CA THR A 173 -5.08 -1.14 25.56
C THR A 173 -6.40 -1.62 26.16
N ASN A 174 -7.49 -1.56 25.40
CA ASN A 174 -8.83 -1.85 25.91
C ASN A 174 -9.31 -3.27 25.58
N GLY A 175 -8.56 -4.00 24.75
CA GLY A 175 -8.95 -5.30 24.22
C GLY A 175 -9.95 -5.18 23.06
N PHE A 176 -10.24 -6.33 22.46
CA PHE A 176 -11.18 -6.49 21.35
C PHE A 176 -11.79 -7.89 21.37
N ILE A 177 -12.93 -8.06 20.70
CA ILE A 177 -13.54 -9.39 20.55
C ILE A 177 -12.77 -10.15 19.47
N VAL A 178 -12.21 -11.30 19.86
CA VAL A 178 -11.46 -12.18 18.98
C VAL A 178 -12.36 -12.86 17.95
N SER A 179 -11.86 -13.00 16.72
CA SER A 179 -12.60 -13.68 15.65
C SER A 179 -12.63 -15.20 15.85
N PRO A 180 -13.61 -15.93 15.31
CA PRO A 180 -13.60 -17.38 15.32
C PRO A 180 -12.33 -17.98 14.73
N ARG A 181 -11.77 -17.35 13.68
CA ARG A 181 -10.50 -17.75 13.05
C ARG A 181 -9.32 -17.59 14.00
N PHE A 182 -9.23 -16.46 14.71
CA PHE A 182 -8.21 -16.28 15.75
C PHE A 182 -8.30 -17.43 16.76
N CYS A 183 -9.50 -17.71 17.28
CA CYS A 183 -9.71 -18.78 18.24
C CYS A 183 -9.30 -20.17 17.71
N SER A 184 -9.60 -20.48 16.45
CA SER A 184 -9.27 -21.80 15.89
C SER A 184 -7.77 -22.03 15.78
N VAL A 185 -6.99 -20.99 15.48
CA VAL A 185 -5.52 -21.10 15.37
C VAL A 185 -4.87 -21.32 16.74
N HIS A 186 -5.47 -20.80 17.82
CA HIS A 186 -4.90 -20.86 19.17
C HIS A 186 -5.42 -22.03 20.02
N ARG A 187 -6.51 -22.70 19.62
CA ARG A 187 -7.01 -23.93 20.28
C ARG A 187 -6.28 -25.20 19.87
N ALA A 188 -5.44 -25.14 18.84
CA ALA A 188 -4.73 -26.30 18.30
C ALA A 188 -3.40 -26.60 19.03
N ILE A 189 -3.16 -25.97 20.19
CA ILE A 189 -1.96 -26.14 21.02
C ILE A 189 -2.36 -26.67 22.39
#